data_AF-A0A7K8UDY5-F1
#
_entry.id   AF-A0A7K8UDY5-F1
#
_cell.length_a   1.000
_cell.length_b   1.000
_cell.length_c   1.000
_cell.angle_alpha   90.00
_cell.angle_beta   90.00
_cell.angle_gamma   90.00
#
_symmetry.space_group_name_H-M   'P 1'
#
loop_
_entity.id
_entity.type
_entity.pdbx_description
1 polymer ?
#
loop_
_entity_poly.entity_id
_entity_poly.type
_entity_poly.pdbx_seq_one_letter_code
_entity_poly.pdbx_strand_id
1 'polypeptide(L)'
;LSEGNHRADKLVAPMLQIPAGNVFQQACQSHAVFHQSARTLVRHFGLPLADAQGIVKSCPDCQKIGFGLGTEVNPQSTSPLQLWQMDITHIFEFGQKKYVHVSVDTCSCVIWATPQ
;
A
#
# COMPACT_ATOMS: atom_id res chain seq x y z
N LEU A 1 7.99 -9.88 -36.55
CA LEU A 1 7.62 -9.99 -35.12
C LEU A 1 6.20 -10.51 -34.88
N SER A 2 5.39 -10.77 -35.92
CA SER A 2 3.97 -11.16 -35.80
C SER A 2 3.68 -12.67 -35.83
N GLU A 3 4.52 -13.48 -36.52
CA GLU A 3 4.30 -14.92 -36.68
C GLU A 3 4.48 -15.71 -35.37
N GLY A 4 5.50 -15.34 -34.59
CA GLY A 4 5.82 -15.98 -33.30
C GLY A 4 4.74 -15.74 -32.25
N ASN A 5 4.23 -14.51 -32.15
CA ASN A 5 3.14 -14.17 -31.24
C ASN A 5 1.84 -14.88 -31.63
N HIS A 6 1.54 -14.97 -32.93
CA HIS A 6 0.34 -15.66 -33.37
C HIS A 6 0.38 -17.17 -33.11
N ARG A 7 1.57 -17.78 -33.18
CA ARG A 7 1.79 -19.18 -32.78
C ARG A 7 1.71 -19.35 -31.26
N ALA A 8 2.25 -18.43 -30.47
CA ALA A 8 2.11 -18.44 -29.01
C ALA A 8 0.64 -18.34 -28.58
N ASP A 9 -0.12 -17.41 -29.16
CA ASP A 9 -1.55 -17.23 -28.86
C ASP A 9 -2.38 -18.47 -29.26
N LYS A 10 -2.07 -19.09 -30.41
CA LYS A 10 -2.72 -20.35 -30.84
C LYS A 10 -2.38 -21.55 -29.96
N LEU A 11 -1.23 -21.55 -29.28
CA LEU A 11 -0.85 -22.62 -28.35
C LEU A 11 -1.44 -22.40 -26.94
N VAL A 12 -1.82 -21.17 -26.59
CA VAL A 12 -2.53 -20.83 -25.35
C VAL A 12 -4.04 -21.09 -25.47
N ALA A 13 -4.62 -20.97 -26.67
CA ALA A 13 -6.06 -21.15 -26.90
C ALA A 13 -6.63 -22.52 -26.47
N PRO A 14 -5.96 -23.68 -26.66
CA PRO A 14 -6.44 -24.98 -26.18
C PRO A 14 -6.27 -25.15 -24.66
N MET A 15 -5.43 -24.33 -24.02
CA MET A 15 -5.19 -24.36 -22.57
C MET A 15 -6.31 -23.69 -21.77
N LEU A 16 -7.22 -22.97 -22.46
CA LEU A 16 -8.47 -22.44 -21.92
C LEU A 16 -9.61 -23.48 -21.87
N GLN A 17 -9.31 -24.78 -22.02
CA GLN A 17 -10.24 -25.80 -21.55
C GLN A 17 -10.09 -25.91 -20.03
N ILE A 18 -10.70 -24.95 -19.33
CA ILE A 18 -10.86 -24.95 -17.87
C ILE A 18 -11.64 -26.22 -17.54
N PRO A 19 -11.04 -27.25 -16.90
CA PRO A 19 -11.83 -28.30 -16.31
C PRO A 19 -12.72 -27.61 -15.28
N ALA A 20 -13.97 -28.05 -15.15
CA ALA A 20 -14.93 -27.56 -14.14
C ALA A 20 -14.50 -27.82 -12.67
N GLY A 21 -13.20 -27.80 -12.38
CA GLY A 21 -12.64 -27.59 -11.06
C GLY A 21 -12.90 -26.14 -10.64
N ASN A 22 -13.26 -25.99 -9.37
CA ASN A 22 -13.70 -24.73 -8.78
C ASN A 22 -12.72 -23.58 -9.10
N VAL A 23 -13.15 -22.60 -9.91
CA VAL A 23 -12.38 -21.39 -10.30
C VAL A 23 -11.76 -20.70 -9.08
N PHE A 24 -12.46 -20.75 -7.95
CA PHE A 24 -11.96 -20.26 -6.67
C PHE A 24 -10.69 -21.01 -6.20
N GLN A 25 -10.66 -22.34 -6.31
CA GLN A 25 -9.51 -23.15 -5.91
C GLN A 25 -8.28 -22.86 -6.80
N GLN A 26 -8.48 -22.66 -8.10
CA GLN A 26 -7.40 -22.27 -9.02
C GLN A 26 -6.85 -20.88 -8.67
N ALA A 27 -7.72 -19.92 -8.35
CA ALA A 27 -7.31 -18.60 -7.88
C ALA A 27 -6.54 -18.67 -6.55
N CYS A 28 -6.96 -19.51 -5.60
CA CYS A 28 -6.24 -19.76 -4.36
C CYS A 28 -4.83 -20.32 -4.61
N GLN A 29 -4.70 -21.34 -5.45
CA GLN A 29 -3.41 -21.94 -5.81
C GLN A 29 -2.50 -20.95 -6.52
N SER A 30 -3.05 -20.20 -7.48
CA SER A 30 -2.29 -19.17 -8.20
C SER A 30 -1.83 -18.05 -7.27
N HIS A 31 -2.69 -17.60 -6.34
CA HIS A 31 -2.29 -16.63 -5.32
C HIS A 31 -1.22 -17.17 -4.37
N ALA A 32 -1.29 -18.45 -3.97
CA ALA A 32 -0.28 -19.06 -3.09
C ALA A 32 1.12 -19.10 -3.72
N VAL A 33 1.23 -19.11 -5.05
CA VAL A 33 2.51 -19.11 -5.77
C VAL A 33 2.99 -17.69 -6.10
N PHE A 34 2.09 -16.81 -6.54
CA PHE A 34 2.46 -15.52 -7.12
C PHE A 34 2.11 -14.30 -6.25
N HIS A 35 1.37 -14.50 -5.14
CA HIS A 35 0.89 -13.45 -4.23
C HIS A 35 0.22 -12.26 -4.94
N GLN A 36 -0.44 -12.54 -6.07
CA GLN A 36 -1.07 -11.53 -6.92
C GLN A 36 -2.24 -10.83 -6.22
N SER A 37 -2.43 -9.53 -6.52
CA SER A 37 -3.46 -8.70 -5.88
C SER A 37 -4.89 -9.20 -6.14
N ALA A 38 -5.84 -8.80 -5.28
CA ALA A 38 -7.26 -9.11 -5.47
C ALA A 38 -7.79 -8.62 -6.83
N ARG A 39 -7.33 -7.45 -7.31
CA ARG A 39 -7.73 -6.92 -8.62
C ARG A 39 -7.23 -7.81 -9.77
N THR A 40 -6.03 -8.36 -9.64
CA THR A 40 -5.47 -9.29 -10.63
C THR A 40 -6.28 -10.59 -10.65
N LEU A 41 -6.66 -11.11 -9.48
CA LEU A 41 -7.51 -12.30 -9.36
C LEU A 41 -8.88 -12.11 -10.00
N VAL A 42 -9.54 -10.96 -9.76
CA VAL A 42 -10.82 -10.61 -10.41
C VAL A 42 -10.69 -10.62 -11.93
N ARG A 43 -9.63 -10.03 -12.48
CA ARG A 43 -9.43 -9.95 -13.94
C ARG A 43 -9.11 -11.30 -14.57
N HIS A 44 -8.28 -12.12 -13.92
CA HIS A 44 -7.79 -13.38 -14.50
C HIS A 44 -8.77 -14.54 -14.31
N PHE A 45 -9.49 -14.57 -13.18
CA PHE A 45 -10.37 -15.68 -12.81
C PHE A 45 -11.86 -15.30 -12.83
N GLY A 46 -12.21 -14.04 -13.09
CA GLY A 46 -13.60 -13.59 -13.11
C GLY A 46 -14.30 -13.69 -11.73
N LEU A 47 -13.53 -13.76 -10.65
CA LEU A 47 -14.08 -13.87 -9.29
C LEU A 47 -14.76 -12.56 -8.86
N PRO A 48 -15.82 -12.64 -8.02
CA PRO A 48 -16.29 -11.48 -7.27
C PRO A 48 -15.16 -10.85 -6.46
N LEU A 49 -15.14 -9.51 -6.38
CA LEU A 49 -14.10 -8.79 -5.66
C LEU A 49 -14.01 -9.23 -4.18
N ALA A 50 -15.14 -9.53 -3.55
CA ALA A 50 -15.20 -10.01 -2.17
C ALA A 50 -14.42 -11.33 -1.98
N ASP A 51 -14.57 -12.26 -2.90
CA ASP A 51 -13.90 -13.56 -2.85
C ASP A 51 -12.40 -13.41 -3.11
N ALA A 52 -12.02 -12.60 -4.10
CA ALA A 52 -10.62 -12.29 -4.36
C ALA A 52 -9.94 -11.57 -3.18
N GLN A 53 -10.66 -10.67 -2.50
CA GLN A 53 -10.18 -10.06 -1.26
C GLN A 53 -10.04 -11.09 -0.13
N GLY A 54 -10.98 -12.04 -0.03
CA GLY A 54 -10.90 -13.16 0.91
C GLY A 54 -9.61 -13.97 0.72
N ILE A 55 -9.29 -14.34 -0.52
CA ILE A 55 -8.08 -15.10 -0.87
C ILE A 55 -6.81 -14.35 -0.41
N VAL A 56 -6.69 -13.06 -0.73
CA VAL A 56 -5.52 -12.25 -0.34
C VAL A 56 -5.46 -12.07 1.18
N LYS A 57 -6.60 -11.80 1.84
CA LYS A 57 -6.67 -11.60 3.29
C LYS A 57 -6.36 -12.88 4.06
N SER A 58 -6.65 -14.06 3.51
CA SER A 58 -6.33 -15.34 4.15
C SER A 58 -4.88 -15.78 3.96
N CYS A 59 -4.10 -15.10 3.10
CA CYS A 59 -2.70 -15.44 2.87
C CYS A 59 -1.81 -14.88 4.00
N PRO A 60 -1.11 -15.72 4.78
CA PRO A 60 -0.31 -15.28 5.93
C PRO A 60 0.87 -14.38 5.54
N ASP A 61 1.42 -14.56 4.33
CA ASP A 61 2.53 -13.74 3.84
C ASP A 61 2.03 -12.37 3.38
N CYS A 62 0.86 -12.30 2.75
CA CYS A 62 0.25 -11.03 2.35
C CYS A 62 -0.36 -10.26 3.53
N GLN A 63 -0.77 -10.93 4.61
CA GLN A 63 -1.23 -10.27 5.84
C GLN A 63 -0.14 -9.41 6.50
N LYS A 64 1.12 -9.82 6.43
CA LYS A 64 2.27 -9.05 6.94
C LYS A 64 2.51 -7.78 6.11
N ILE A 65 2.15 -7.83 4.83
CA ILE A 65 2.10 -6.70 3.90
C ILE A 65 0.71 -6.06 3.94
N GLY A 66 0.02 -6.15 5.07
CA GLY A 66 -1.06 -5.23 5.36
C GLY A 66 -0.47 -3.85 5.18
N PHE A 67 -0.93 -3.11 4.16
CA PHE A 67 -0.94 -1.66 4.24
C PHE A 67 -1.73 -1.39 5.50
N GLY A 68 -1.00 -1.30 6.62
CA GLY A 68 -1.57 -0.90 7.86
C GLY A 68 -2.29 0.38 7.52
N LEU A 69 -3.60 0.38 7.72
CA LEU A 69 -4.17 1.53 8.39
C LEU A 69 -3.43 1.56 9.72
N GLY A 70 -2.19 2.05 9.69
CA GLY A 70 -1.40 2.27 10.87
C GLY A 70 -2.24 3.27 11.62
N THR A 71 -2.85 2.84 12.70
CA THR A 71 -3.36 3.77 13.72
C THR A 71 -2.16 4.38 14.45
N GLU A 72 -1.11 4.71 13.71
CA GLU A 72 0.01 5.48 14.17
C GLU A 72 -0.49 6.92 14.10
N VAL A 73 -1.12 7.32 15.20
CA VAL A 73 -1.56 8.69 15.41
C VAL A 73 -0.36 9.47 15.91
N ASN A 74 -0.22 10.70 15.44
CA ASN A 74 0.78 11.61 15.97
C ASN A 74 0.52 11.82 17.48
N PRO A 75 1.46 11.50 18.39
CA PRO A 75 1.23 11.65 19.83
C PRO A 75 0.93 13.10 20.19
N GLN A 76 -0.12 13.32 20.99
CA GLN A 76 -0.48 14.64 21.51
C GLN A 76 -0.46 14.59 23.03
N SER A 77 0.01 15.66 23.66
CA SER A 77 -0.08 15.80 25.10
C SER A 77 -1.46 16.30 25.55
N THR A 78 -1.86 15.89 26.74
CA THR A 78 -3.06 16.35 27.44
C THR A 78 -2.82 17.59 28.32
N SER A 79 -1.56 18.04 28.48
CA SER A 79 -1.21 19.20 29.29
C SER A 79 -0.13 20.08 28.63
N PRO A 80 -0.21 21.42 28.73
CA PRO A 80 0.80 22.30 28.17
C PRO A 80 2.21 21.99 28.71
N LEU A 81 3.22 22.20 27.86
CA LEU A 81 4.65 22.07 28.17
C LEU A 81 5.13 20.63 28.43
N GLN A 82 4.30 19.61 28.21
CA GLN A 82 4.65 18.22 28.47
C GLN A 82 5.20 17.50 27.23
N LEU A 83 4.74 17.85 26.02
CA LEU A 83 5.22 17.26 24.77
C LEU A 83 5.33 18.32 23.67
N TRP A 84 6.55 18.48 23.19
CA TRP A 84 6.89 19.34 22.06
C TRP A 84 7.29 18.51 20.86
N GLN A 85 6.87 18.94 19.68
CA GLN A 85 7.31 18.40 18.39
C GLN A 85 8.19 19.41 17.70
N MET A 86 9.35 18.98 17.22
CA MET A 86 10.30 19.84 16.53
C MET A 86 10.54 19.30 15.13
N ASP A 87 10.49 20.19 14.15
CA ASP A 87 10.91 19.92 12.77
C ASP A 87 11.63 21.15 12.18
N ILE A 88 12.23 20.99 11.01
CA ILE A 88 12.88 22.07 10.27
C ILE A 88 12.07 22.36 9.00
N THR A 89 11.68 23.61 8.81
CA THR A 89 11.07 24.07 7.56
C THR A 89 12.03 24.97 6.79
N HIS A 90 11.95 24.92 5.46
CA HIS A 90 12.81 25.71 4.58
C HIS A 90 12.06 26.95 4.09
N ILE A 91 12.51 28.13 4.51
CA ILE A 91 11.97 29.44 4.11
C ILE A 91 13.04 30.16 3.29
N PHE A 92 12.94 30.07 1.97
CA PHE A 92 14.00 30.55 1.06
C PHE A 92 14.24 32.06 1.15
N GLU A 93 13.23 32.82 1.57
CA GLU A 93 13.27 34.27 1.79
C GLU A 93 14.30 34.67 2.88
N PHE A 94 14.68 33.75 3.77
CA PHE A 94 15.71 33.97 4.78
C PHE A 94 17.14 33.71 4.29
N GLY A 95 17.32 33.37 3.01
CA GLY A 95 18.63 33.26 2.37
C GLY A 95 19.53 32.19 3.02
N GLN A 96 20.67 32.61 3.58
CA GLN A 96 21.57 31.69 4.31
C GLN A 96 20.87 31.06 5.52
N LYS A 97 19.89 31.76 6.10
CA LYS A 97 19.12 31.30 7.25
C LYS A 97 17.80 30.62 6.94
N LYS A 98 17.72 30.02 5.74
CA LYS A 98 16.51 29.36 5.25
C LYS A 98 16.06 28.16 6.09
N TYR A 99 16.95 27.57 6.88
CA TYR A 99 16.64 26.44 7.75
C TYR A 99 16.06 26.96 9.07
N VAL A 100 14.74 26.93 9.19
CA VAL A 100 14.03 27.41 10.37
C VAL A 100 13.66 26.21 11.23
N HIS A 101 14.23 26.15 12.43
CA HIS A 101 13.84 25.17 13.44
C HIS A 101 12.52 25.63 14.06
N VAL A 102 11.50 24.78 14.00
CA VAL A 102 10.16 25.04 14.54
C VAL A 102 9.84 24.00 15.60
N SER A 103 9.52 24.45 16.81
CA SER A 103 9.03 23.61 17.90
C SER A 103 7.60 24.00 18.24
N VAL A 104 6.70 23.03 18.33
CA VAL A 104 5.29 23.24 18.66
C VAL A 104 4.90 22.44 19.89
N ASP A 105 4.32 23.08 20.88
CA ASP A 105 3.68 22.40 22.00
C ASP A 105 2.40 21.71 21.53
N THR A 106 2.34 20.39 21.66
CA THR A 106 1.25 19.58 21.09
C THR A 106 -0.09 19.74 21.79
N CYS A 107 -0.13 20.34 22.99
CA CYS A 107 -1.35 20.56 23.76
C CYS A 107 -1.91 21.98 23.57
N SER A 108 -1.05 22.99 23.71
CA SER A 108 -1.41 24.42 23.67
C SER A 108 -1.22 25.08 22.31
N CYS A 109 -0.59 24.39 21.36
CA CYS A 109 -0.25 24.91 20.03
C CYS A 109 0.67 26.14 20.04
N VAL A 110 1.40 26.39 21.14
CA VAL A 110 2.42 27.44 21.19
C VAL A 110 3.57 27.06 20.26
N ILE A 111 4.01 28.01 19.43
CA ILE A 111 5.06 27.81 18.42
C ILE A 111 6.29 28.63 18.78
N TRP A 112 7.46 28.00 18.71
CA TRP A 112 8.75 28.65 18.73
C TRP A 112 9.48 28.41 17.41
N ALA A 113 9.99 29.46 16.78
CA ALA A 113 10.70 29.37 15.50
C ALA A 113 12.01 30.16 15.52
N THR A 114 13.11 29.51 15.16
CA THR A 114 14.45 30.12 15.10
C THR A 114 15.09 29.92 13.73
N PRO A 115 15.36 30.99 12.96
CA PRO A 115 16.16 30.90 11.73
C PRO A 115 17.65 30.73 12.09
N GLN A 116 18.34 29.79 11.43
CA GLN A 116 19.77 29.51 11.67
C GLN A 116 20.69 30.29 10.73
#